data_AF-A0A6A5U6Q8-F1
#
_entry.id   AF-A0A6A5U6Q8-F1
#
_cell.length_a   1.000
_cell.length_b   1.000
_cell.length_c   1.000
_cell.angle_alpha   90.00
_cell.angle_beta   90.00
_cell.angle_gamma   90.00
#
_symmetry.space_group_name_H-M   'P 1'
#
loop_
_entity.id
_entity.type
_entity.pdbx_description
1 polymer ?
#
loop_
_entity_poly.entity_id
_entity_poly.type
_entity_poly.pdbx_seq_one_letter_code
_entity_poly.pdbx_strand_id
1 'polypeptide(L)'
;MAFPNRLLTRSTWRHVGLGLATTVFALGALATLSPTVAADSLGVTPTTPEGRTITEKTMVLLGIRDVAVAATLISFHIEGKGKEMGVLTTAWTLVCV
;
A
#
# COMPACT_ATOMS: atom_id res chain seq x y z
N MET A 1 -28.03 -17.33 0.92
CA MET A 1 -27.40 -17.95 -0.26
C MET A 1 -25.94 -18.23 0.07
N ALA A 2 -25.55 -19.50 0.17
CA ALA A 2 -24.15 -19.86 0.39
C ALA A 2 -23.42 -19.83 -0.97
N PHE A 3 -22.45 -18.93 -1.14
CA PHE A 3 -21.61 -18.89 -2.33
C PHE A 3 -20.79 -20.19 -2.40
N PRO A 4 -20.78 -20.92 -3.53
CA PRO A 4 -20.20 -22.27 -3.62
C PRO A 4 -18.67 -22.29 -3.67
N ASN A 5 -18.00 -21.14 -3.54
CA ASN A 5 -16.54 -21.03 -3.59
C ASN A 5 -15.98 -20.57 -2.24
N ARG A 6 -15.18 -21.44 -1.59
CA ARG A 6 -14.45 -21.12 -0.35
C ARG A 6 -13.57 -19.87 -0.49
N LEU A 7 -13.15 -19.54 -1.71
CA LEU A 7 -12.36 -18.35 -2.07
C LEU A 7 -13.08 -17.02 -1.83
N LEU A 8 -14.42 -17.01 -1.92
CA LEU A 8 -15.23 -15.80 -1.75
C LEU A 8 -15.79 -15.68 -0.32
N THR A 9 -15.31 -16.49 0.61
CA THR A 9 -15.74 -16.37 2.01
C THR A 9 -15.22 -15.07 2.62
N ARG A 10 -16.01 -14.50 3.53
CA ARG A 10 -15.66 -13.25 4.25
C ARG A 10 -14.33 -13.34 4.99
N SER A 11 -13.97 -14.54 5.46
CA SER A 11 -12.70 -14.80 6.14
C SER A 11 -11.51 -14.68 5.17
N THR A 12 -11.61 -15.26 3.97
CA THR A 12 -10.57 -15.16 2.95
C THR A 12 -10.34 -13.71 2.52
N TRP A 13 -11.41 -12.96 2.26
CA TRP A 13 -11.31 -11.53 1.92
C TRP A 13 -10.72 -10.67 3.03
N ARG A 14 -10.97 -11.01 4.30
CA ARG A 14 -10.29 -10.37 5.44
C ARG A 14 -8.80 -10.60 5.40
N HIS A 15 -8.33 -11.82 5.15
CA HIS A 15 -6.90 -12.13 5.10
C HIS A 15 -6.21 -11.46 3.91
N VAL A 16 -6.86 -11.46 2.74
CA VAL A 16 -6.36 -10.75 1.55
C VAL A 16 -6.26 -9.25 1.85
N GLY A 17 -7.30 -8.64 2.41
CA GLY A 17 -7.27 -7.22 2.79
C GLY A 17 -6.21 -6.89 3.83
N LEU A 18 -6.01 -7.76 4.83
CA LEU A 18 -4.98 -7.58 5.85
C LEU A 18 -3.57 -7.69 5.25
N GLY A 19 -3.34 -8.70 4.40
CA GLY A 19 -2.07 -8.90 3.70
C GLY A 19 -1.75 -7.75 2.73
N LEU A 20 -2.76 -7.21 2.07
CA LEU A 20 -2.59 -6.03 1.23
C LEU A 20 -2.25 -4.79 2.08
N ALA A 21 -2.94 -4.58 3.20
CA ALA A 21 -2.65 -3.44 4.08
C ALA A 21 -1.23 -3.53 4.66
N THR A 22 -0.78 -4.71 5.09
CA THR A 22 0.58 -4.89 5.63
C THR A 22 1.67 -4.73 4.58
N THR A 23 1.44 -5.17 3.34
CA THR A 23 2.39 -4.98 2.24
C THR A 23 2.51 -3.51 1.86
N VAL A 24 1.38 -2.81 1.68
CA VAL A 24 1.37 -1.36 1.41
C VAL A 24 2.04 -0.59 2.55
N PHE A 25 1.77 -0.95 3.81
CA PHE A 25 2.45 -0.34 4.95
C PHE A 25 3.96 -0.55 4.93
N ALA A 26 4.41 -1.79 4.68
CA ALA A 26 5.83 -2.13 4.69
C ALA A 26 6.59 -1.40 3.58
N LEU A 27 6.02 -1.32 2.37
CA LEU A 27 6.58 -0.56 1.25
C LEU A 27 6.63 0.93 1.58
N GLY A 28 5.55 1.47 2.15
CA GLY A 28 5.49 2.88 2.54
C GLY A 28 6.52 3.24 3.62
N ALA A 29 6.66 2.39 4.63
CA ALA A 29 7.66 2.53 5.68
C ALA A 29 9.08 2.47 5.12
N LEU A 30 9.36 1.53 4.21
CA LEU A 30 10.66 1.42 3.54
C LEU A 30 10.99 2.69 2.73
N ALA A 31 10.04 3.20 1.95
CA ALA A 31 10.23 4.40 1.14
C ALA A 31 10.41 5.68 2.00
N THR A 32 9.83 5.71 3.20
CA THR A 32 9.97 6.84 4.13
C THR A 32 11.28 6.78 4.92
N LEU A 33 11.67 5.60 5.43
CA LEU A 33 12.83 5.43 6.30
C LEU A 33 14.14 5.25 5.52
N SER A 34 14.07 4.61 4.35
CA SER A 34 15.21 4.27 3.51
C SER A 34 14.91 4.60 2.04
N PRO A 35 14.68 5.87 1.69
CA PRO A 35 14.24 6.29 0.35
C PRO A 35 15.20 5.86 -0.76
N THR A 36 16.51 5.81 -0.50
CA THR A 36 17.50 5.33 -1.49
C THR A 36 17.36 3.84 -1.78
N VAL A 37 17.15 3.02 -0.75
CA VAL A 37 16.95 1.57 -0.90
C VAL A 37 15.63 1.28 -1.62
N ALA A 38 14.59 2.05 -1.31
CA ALA A 38 13.30 1.95 -2.00
C ALA A 38 13.42 2.34 -3.48
N ALA A 39 14.14 3.42 -3.79
CA ALA A 39 14.39 3.84 -5.17
C ALA A 39 15.15 2.76 -5.97
N ASP A 40 16.23 2.21 -5.40
CA ASP A 40 17.00 1.15 -6.06
C ASP A 40 16.17 -0.11 -6.29
N SER A 41 15.32 -0.48 -5.33
CA SER A 41 14.39 -1.62 -5.46
C SER A 41 13.35 -1.43 -6.57
N LEU A 42 13.03 -0.17 -6.90
CA LEU A 42 12.13 0.21 -8.00
C LEU A 42 12.90 0.45 -9.32
N GLY A 43 14.22 0.25 -9.34
CA GLY A 43 15.07 0.50 -10.51
C GLY A 43 15.30 1.99 -10.81
N VAL A 44 15.01 2.88 -9.86
CA VAL A 44 15.20 4.33 -10.00
C VAL A 44 16.58 4.70 -9.47
N THR A 45 17.59 4.58 -10.34
CA THR A 45 18.98 4.96 -10.01
C THR A 45 19.30 6.34 -10.57
N PRO A 46 19.37 7.39 -9.74
CA PRO A 46 19.68 8.74 -10.22
C PRO A 46 21.13 8.82 -10.70
N THR A 47 21.34 9.33 -11.92
CA THR A 47 22.67 9.53 -12.51
C THR A 47 23.25 10.93 -12.25
N THR A 48 22.43 11.85 -11.73
CA THR A 48 22.79 13.24 -11.43
C THR A 48 22.57 13.59 -9.97
N PRO A 49 23.32 14.56 -9.40
CA PRO A 49 23.12 15.02 -8.04
C PRO A 49 21.73 15.65 -7.83
N GLU A 50 21.20 16.43 -8.79
CA GLU A 50 19.82 16.94 -8.68
C GLU A 50 18.80 15.81 -8.67
N GLY A 51 18.98 14.81 -9.55
CA GLY A 51 18.11 13.64 -9.64
C GLY A 51 18.03 12.88 -8.32
N ARG A 52 19.15 12.78 -7.59
CA ARG A 52 19.18 12.13 -6.27
C ARG A 52 18.27 12.82 -5.26
N THR A 53 18.32 14.16 -5.20
CA THR A 53 17.49 14.94 -4.26
C THR A 53 16.00 14.86 -4.59
N ILE A 54 15.66 14.81 -5.89
CA ILE A 54 14.28 14.66 -6.35
C ILE A 54 13.78 13.26 -6.00
N THR A 55 14.53 12.22 -6.36
CA THR A 55 14.18 10.83 -6.05
C THR A 55 13.96 10.62 -4.56
N GLU A 56 14.83 11.16 -3.71
CA GLU A 56 14.70 11.04 -2.25
C GLU A 56 13.38 11.64 -1.73
N LYS A 57 13.05 12.86 -2.15
CA LYS A 57 11.78 13.51 -1.77
C LYS A 57 10.56 12.78 -2.33
N THR A 58 10.64 12.31 -3.57
CA THR A 58 9.57 11.55 -4.21
C THR A 58 9.32 10.24 -3.50
N MET A 59 10.37 9.51 -3.08
CA MET A 59 10.23 8.26 -2.31
C MET A 59 9.60 8.51 -0.94
N VAL A 60 9.97 9.59 -0.26
CA VAL A 60 9.32 9.95 1.02
C VAL A 60 7.83 10.26 0.82
N LEU A 61 7.47 11.01 -0.23
CA LEU A 61 6.07 11.29 -0.54
C LEU A 61 5.28 10.02 -0.90
N LEU A 62 5.89 9.13 -1.68
CA LEU A 62 5.35 7.81 -1.99
C LEU A 62 5.12 7.02 -0.70
N GLY A 63 6.09 7.06 0.21
CA GLY A 63 6.03 6.40 1.50
C GLY A 63 4.88 6.88 2.39
N ILE A 64 4.73 8.21 2.52
CA ILE A 64 3.63 8.83 3.27
C ILE A 64 2.27 8.42 2.70
N ARG A 65 2.14 8.42 1.37
CA ARG A 65 0.92 8.04 0.66
C ARG A 65 0.52 6.60 1.00
N ASP A 66 1.48 5.68 0.95
CA ASP A 66 1.26 4.26 1.22
C ASP A 66 0.94 4.01 2.70
N VAL A 67 1.64 4.66 3.62
CA VAL A 67 1.35 4.58 5.07
C VAL A 67 -0.05 5.13 5.39
N ALA A 68 -0.47 6.23 4.77
CA ALA A 68 -1.80 6.80 4.98
C ALA A 68 -2.92 5.85 4.53
N VAL A 69 -2.75 5.18 3.39
CA VAL A 69 -3.70 4.18 2.90
C VAL A 69 -3.75 2.98 3.83
N ALA A 70 -2.60 2.47 4.26
CA ALA A 70 -2.53 1.35 5.19
C ALA A 70 -3.20 1.69 6.53
N ALA A 71 -2.94 2.87 7.10
CA ALA A 71 -3.58 3.33 8.32
C ALA A 71 -5.12 3.37 8.16
N THR A 72 -5.60 3.90 7.04
CA THR A 72 -7.04 3.97 6.74
C THR A 72 -7.67 2.58 6.61
N LEU A 73 -6.99 1.63 5.94
CA LEU A 73 -7.44 0.24 5.85
C LEU A 73 -7.52 -0.43 7.22
N ILE A 74 -6.55 -0.19 8.09
CA ILE A 74 -6.54 -0.71 9.47
C ILE A 74 -7.70 -0.10 10.26
N SER A 75 -7.92 1.21 10.18
CA SER A 75 -9.04 1.88 10.85
C SER A 75 -10.39 1.33 10.40
N PHE A 76 -10.60 1.19 9.09
CA PHE A 76 -11.84 0.58 8.58
C PHE A 76 -12.00 -0.88 8.97
N HIS A 77 -10.90 -1.63 9.12
CA HIS A 77 -10.94 -2.99 9.64
C HIS A 77 -11.45 -3.05 11.08
N ILE A 78 -10.91 -2.18 11.94
CA ILE A 78 -11.29 -2.07 13.36
C ILE A 78 -12.76 -1.66 13.49
N GLU A 79 -13.24 -0.75 12.64
CA GLU A 79 -14.63 -0.28 12.61
C GLU A 79 -15.61 -1.25 11.92
N GLY A 80 -15.12 -2.34 11.32
CA GLY A 80 -15.96 -3.28 10.57
C GLY A 80 -16.53 -2.74 9.26
N LYS A 81 -15.97 -1.64 8.73
CA LYS A 81 -16.37 -0.93 7.51
C LYS A 81 -15.88 -1.65 6.24
N GLY A 82 -16.35 -2.87 6.04
CA GLY A 82 -15.87 -3.75 4.96
C GLY A 82 -16.15 -3.23 3.55
N LYS A 83 -17.21 -2.42 3.34
CA LYS A 83 -17.52 -1.84 2.03
C LYS A 83 -16.52 -0.74 1.67
N GLU A 84 -16.22 0.13 2.63
CA GLU A 84 -15.28 1.24 2.53
C GLU A 84 -13.85 0.73 2.35
N MET A 85 -13.47 -0.32 3.07
CA MET A 85 -12.22 -1.04 2.82
C MET A 85 -12.12 -1.52 1.38
N GLY A 86 -13.19 -2.15 0.87
CA GLY A 86 -13.25 -2.66 -0.49
C GLY A 86 -13.06 -1.55 -1.53
N VAL A 87 -13.76 -0.43 -1.37
CA VAL A 87 -13.63 0.75 -2.26
C VAL A 87 -12.23 1.35 -2.20
N LEU A 88 -11.67 1.52 -1.00
CA LEU A 88 -10.32 2.06 -0.85
C LEU A 88 -9.28 1.13 -1.49
N THR A 89 -9.43 -0.17 -1.28
CA THR A 89 -8.54 -1.19 -1.85
C THR A 89 -8.58 -1.16 -3.38
N THR A 90 -9.78 -1.15 -3.98
CA THR A 90 -9.91 -1.15 -5.45
C THR A 90 -9.43 0.17 -6.07
N ALA A 91 -9.77 1.31 -5.46
CA ALA A 91 -9.29 2.62 -5.90
C ALA A 91 -7.76 2.69 -5.80
N TRP A 92 -7.18 2.19 -4.71
CA TRP A 92 -5.74 2.16 -4.52
C TRP A 92 -5.02 1.26 -5.52
N THR A 93 -5.56 0.06 -5.80
CA THR A 93 -5.00 -0.81 -6.83
C THR A 93 -5.01 -0.17 -8.21
N LEU A 94 -6.01 0.67 -8.53
CA LEU A 94 -6.05 1.42 -9.79
C LEU A 94 -5.03 2.56 -9.85
N VAL A 95 -4.62 3.11 -8.70
CA VAL A 95 -3.61 4.17 -8.63
C VAL A 95 -2.19 3.60 -8.69
N CYS A 96 -2.02 2.35 -8.24
CA CYS A 96 -0.72 1.67 -8.18
C CYS A 96 -0.40 0.80 -9.40
N VAL A 97 -1.36 0.56 -10.29
CA VAL A 97 -1.22 -0.14 -11.59
C VAL A 97 -1.28 0.88 -12.71
#